data_AF-A0A962RT48-F1
#
_entry.id   AF-A0A962RT48-F1
#
_cell.length_a   1.000
_cell.length_b   1.000
_cell.length_c   1.000
_cell.angle_alpha   90.00
_cell.angle_beta   90.00
_cell.angle_gamma   90.00
#
_symmetry.space_group_name_H-M   'P 1'
#
loop_
_entity.id
_entity.type
_entity.pdbx_description
1 polymer ?
#
loop_
_entity_poly.entity_id
_entity_poly.type
_entity_poly.pdbx_seq_one_letter_code
_entity_poly.pdbx_strand_id
1 'polypeptide(L)'
;MKSFVLRLLAAMIGSLRDLAPILLVVLFFQVAVLGQPIEHVGRLTVGVGCVVAGLTFFIVGLEQGLFPVGENMAYEFARKGSVLWLLVFAFALGFGTTVAEPALIAVAAEAAAVAAEGGLIEAGEQARNSYAQGLRLTVALSVGLAIVIGVLRILKGWPIHWIIIGGYVGVVVMTCFAPDEIIGIAYDSGGVTTSTITVPLVTALGVGLASSIRGRNPMVDGFGLIAFASLTPMIFVMGYGMLI
;
A
#
# COMPACT_ATOMS: atom_id res chain seq x y z
N MET A 1 31.35 -10.87 -7.04
CA MET A 1 31.18 -11.12 -5.58
C MET A 1 31.27 -9.83 -4.76
N LYS A 2 32.38 -9.06 -4.80
CA LYS A 2 32.49 -7.79 -4.05
C LYS A 2 31.35 -6.79 -4.36
N SER A 3 30.93 -6.68 -5.62
CA SER A 3 29.82 -5.82 -6.04
C SER A 3 28.45 -6.23 -5.48
N PHE A 4 28.21 -7.52 -5.26
CA PHE A 4 26.95 -8.02 -4.71
C PHE A 4 26.87 -7.76 -3.20
N VAL A 5 27.96 -8.01 -2.47
CA VAL A 5 28.04 -7.73 -1.02
C VAL A 5 27.89 -6.23 -0.74
N LEU A 6 28.52 -5.37 -1.56
CA LEU A 6 28.35 -3.91 -1.46
C LEU A 6 26.90 -3.46 -1.70
N ARG A 7 26.20 -4.05 -2.70
CA ARG A 7 24.78 -3.78 -2.93
C ARG A 7 23.91 -4.23 -1.77
N LEU A 8 24.16 -5.42 -1.22
CA LEU A 8 23.41 -5.93 -0.09
C LEU A 8 23.59 -5.06 1.15
N LEU A 9 24.82 -4.65 1.46
CA LEU A 9 25.10 -3.74 2.57
C LEU A 9 24.44 -2.37 2.36
N ALA A 10 24.47 -1.83 1.15
CA ALA A 10 23.76 -0.59 0.83
C ALA A 10 22.25 -0.73 1.03
N ALA A 11 21.65 -1.84 0.59
CA ALA A 11 20.23 -2.13 0.79
C ALA A 11 19.87 -2.33 2.27
N MET A 12 20.75 -2.94 3.08
CA MET A 12 20.57 -3.03 4.53
C MET A 12 20.59 -1.65 5.20
N ILE A 13 21.51 -0.77 4.80
CA ILE A 13 21.57 0.60 5.32
C ILE A 13 20.32 1.38 4.90
N GLY A 14 19.84 1.19 3.66
CA GLY A 14 18.57 1.75 3.19
C GLY A 14 17.39 1.30 4.05
N SER A 15 17.24 -0.01 4.25
CA SER A 15 16.17 -0.58 5.09
C SER A 15 16.22 -0.07 6.53
N LEU A 16 17.43 0.10 7.10
CA LEU A 16 17.59 0.66 8.43
C LEU A 16 17.18 2.14 8.48
N ARG A 17 17.54 2.92 7.44
CA ARG A 17 17.13 4.31 7.31
C ARG A 17 15.62 4.45 7.15
N ASP A 18 14.97 3.54 6.43
CA ASP A 18 13.51 3.53 6.25
C ASP A 18 12.77 3.19 7.55
N LEU A 19 13.34 2.33 8.39
CA LEU A 19 12.78 1.97 9.71
C LEU A 19 13.13 2.97 10.82
N ALA A 20 14.21 3.73 10.67
CA ALA A 20 14.69 4.65 11.70
C ALA A 20 13.64 5.65 12.19
N PRO A 21 12.81 6.31 11.34
CA PRO A 21 11.76 7.20 11.80
C PRO A 21 10.75 6.51 12.72
N ILE A 22 10.33 5.30 12.38
CA ILE A 22 9.37 4.52 13.19
C ILE A 22 10.00 4.18 14.53
N LEU A 23 11.24 3.67 14.53
CA LEU A 23 11.97 3.36 15.75
C LEU A 23 12.16 4.61 16.64
N LEU A 24 12.51 5.75 16.04
CA LEU A 24 12.68 7.01 16.77
C LEU A 24 11.38 7.49 17.41
N VAL A 25 10.26 7.44 16.68
CA VAL A 25 8.94 7.81 17.21
C VAL A 25 8.56 6.90 18.37
N VAL A 26 8.67 5.58 18.20
CA VAL A 26 8.34 4.61 19.25
C VAL A 26 9.21 4.82 20.50
N LEU A 27 10.53 4.96 20.33
CA LEU A 27 11.45 5.19 21.44
C LEU A 27 11.19 6.52 22.15
N PHE A 28 10.90 7.58 21.38
CA PHE A 28 10.54 8.89 21.93
C PHE A 28 9.28 8.80 22.79
N PHE A 29 8.20 8.21 22.27
CA PHE A 29 6.96 8.06 23.03
C PHE A 29 7.16 7.17 24.26
N GLN A 30 7.90 6.08 24.15
CA GLN A 30 8.10 5.16 25.27
C GLN A 30 8.94 5.78 26.40
N VAL A 31 10.05 6.42 26.07
CA VAL A 31 10.98 6.97 27.08
C VAL A 31 10.56 8.36 27.57
N ALA A 32 10.16 9.26 26.66
CA ALA A 32 9.91 10.66 27.00
C ALA A 32 8.46 10.95 27.37
N VAL A 33 7.49 10.28 26.74
CA VAL A 33 6.04 10.55 26.97
C VAL A 33 5.45 9.60 28.01
N LEU A 34 5.64 8.30 27.84
CA LEU A 34 5.09 7.27 28.72
C LEU A 34 5.95 7.05 29.98
N GLY A 35 7.24 7.41 29.93
CA GLY A 35 8.16 7.25 31.05
C GLY A 35 8.41 5.81 31.47
N GLN A 36 8.18 4.84 30.57
CA GLN A 36 8.31 3.42 30.86
C GLN A 36 9.66 2.89 30.35
N PRO A 37 10.36 2.05 31.12
CA PRO A 37 11.57 1.38 30.63
C PRO A 37 11.21 0.44 29.48
N ILE A 38 12.13 0.29 28.54
CA ILE A 38 11.97 -0.67 27.44
C ILE A 38 12.16 -2.08 28.01
N GLU A 39 11.06 -2.79 28.20
CA GLU A 39 11.13 -4.19 28.57
C GLU A 39 11.73 -5.03 27.43
N HIS A 40 12.48 -6.07 27.78
CA HIS A 40 12.97 -7.06 26.81
C HIS A 40 13.81 -6.49 25.65
N VAL A 41 14.67 -5.50 25.92
CA VAL A 41 15.58 -4.88 24.92
C VAL A 41 16.28 -5.93 24.03
N GLY A 42 16.73 -7.04 24.59
CA GLY A 42 17.37 -8.12 23.81
C GLY A 42 16.45 -8.71 22.73
N ARG A 43 15.17 -8.96 23.05
CA ARG A 43 14.20 -9.46 22.06
C ARG A 43 13.88 -8.40 21.02
N LEU A 44 13.73 -7.14 21.45
CA LEU A 44 13.48 -6.02 20.54
C LEU A 44 14.61 -5.90 19.51
N THR A 45 15.87 -5.90 19.95
CA THR A 45 17.04 -5.78 19.07
C THR A 45 17.12 -6.94 18.07
N VAL A 46 16.86 -8.17 18.51
CA VAL A 46 16.81 -9.34 17.61
C VAL A 46 15.66 -9.20 16.60
N GLY A 47 14.47 -8.79 17.07
CA GLY A 47 13.31 -8.56 16.20
C GLY A 47 13.59 -7.51 15.13
N VAL A 48 14.14 -6.36 15.51
CA VAL A 48 14.55 -5.30 14.57
C VAL A 48 15.59 -5.83 13.58
N GLY A 49 16.57 -6.61 14.04
CA GLY A 49 17.56 -7.25 13.18
C GLY A 49 16.91 -8.18 12.13
N CYS A 50 15.95 -9.02 12.54
CA CYS A 50 15.19 -9.88 11.65
C CYS A 50 14.35 -9.07 10.64
N VAL A 51 13.71 -7.99 11.07
CA VAL A 51 12.92 -7.10 10.19
C VAL A 51 13.82 -6.43 9.14
N VAL A 52 14.97 -5.88 9.54
CA VAL A 52 15.93 -5.27 8.61
C VAL A 52 16.42 -6.29 7.60
N ALA A 53 16.82 -7.48 8.03
CA ALA A 53 17.30 -8.54 7.14
C ALA A 53 16.19 -9.00 6.17
N GLY A 54 14.99 -9.26 6.69
CA GLY A 54 13.83 -9.66 5.89
C GLY A 54 13.43 -8.62 4.86
N LEU A 55 13.30 -7.35 5.28
CA LEU A 55 12.97 -6.24 4.39
C LEU A 55 14.04 -6.04 3.31
N THR A 56 15.32 -6.16 3.66
CA THR A 56 16.42 -6.06 2.70
C THR A 56 16.31 -7.13 1.62
N PHE A 57 16.21 -8.40 2.01
CA PHE A 57 16.12 -9.49 1.02
C PHE A 57 14.85 -9.38 0.18
N PHE A 58 13.76 -8.94 0.78
CA PHE A 58 12.49 -8.73 0.10
C PHE A 58 12.60 -7.64 -0.97
N ILE A 59 13.07 -6.43 -0.63
CA ILE A 59 13.23 -5.32 -1.58
C ILE A 59 14.20 -5.69 -2.70
N VAL A 60 15.36 -6.26 -2.37
CA VAL A 60 16.34 -6.69 -3.37
C VAL A 60 15.75 -7.75 -4.31
N GLY A 61 14.95 -8.68 -3.78
CA GLY A 61 14.24 -9.69 -4.57
C GLY A 61 13.21 -9.08 -5.51
N LEU A 62 12.46 -8.08 -5.05
CA LEU A 62 11.50 -7.36 -5.87
C LEU A 62 12.17 -6.55 -6.99
N GLU A 63 13.24 -5.82 -6.69
CA GLU A 63 13.99 -5.01 -7.66
C GLU A 63 14.61 -5.85 -8.78
N GLN A 64 15.08 -7.06 -8.47
CA GLN A 64 15.70 -7.94 -9.46
C GLN A 64 14.69 -8.80 -10.22
N GLY A 65 13.59 -9.17 -9.57
CA GLY A 65 12.58 -10.07 -10.12
C GLY A 65 11.36 -9.33 -10.66
N LEU A 66 10.58 -8.72 -9.77
CA LEU A 66 9.22 -8.27 -10.08
C LEU A 66 9.18 -6.93 -10.82
N PHE A 67 10.04 -5.96 -10.47
CA PHE A 67 10.01 -4.63 -11.09
C PHE A 67 10.39 -4.66 -12.57
N PRO A 68 11.48 -5.33 -13.00
CA PRO A 68 11.86 -5.37 -14.40
C PRO A 68 10.78 -6.06 -15.26
N VAL A 69 10.09 -7.05 -14.70
CA VAL A 69 8.96 -7.69 -15.39
C VAL A 69 7.80 -6.71 -15.55
N GLY A 70 7.44 -5.99 -14.48
CA GLY A 70 6.39 -4.97 -14.53
C GLY A 70 6.67 -3.85 -15.55
N GLU A 71 7.89 -3.30 -15.54
CA GLU A 71 8.32 -2.23 -16.45
C GLU A 71 8.31 -2.69 -17.92
N ASN A 72 8.90 -3.87 -18.20
CA ASN A 72 8.96 -4.40 -19.56
C ASN A 72 7.55 -4.70 -20.09
N MET A 73 6.66 -5.26 -19.28
CA MET A 73 5.27 -5.50 -19.68
C MET A 73 4.52 -4.20 -19.95
N ALA A 74 4.65 -3.20 -19.07
CA ALA A 74 4.05 -1.88 -19.26
C ALA A 74 4.53 -1.23 -20.57
N TYR A 75 5.83 -1.28 -20.85
CA TYR A 75 6.42 -0.76 -22.08
C TYR A 75 5.90 -1.49 -23.33
N GLU A 76 5.85 -2.81 -23.31
CA GLU A 76 5.33 -3.61 -24.43
C GLU A 76 3.84 -3.36 -24.69
N PHE A 77 3.03 -3.20 -23.64
CA PHE A 77 1.61 -2.87 -23.78
C PHE A 77 1.40 -1.46 -24.33
N ALA A 78 2.18 -0.49 -23.87
CA ALA A 78 2.16 0.86 -24.40
C ALA A 78 2.56 0.88 -25.89
N ARG A 79 3.60 0.11 -26.27
CA ARG A 79 4.07 0.01 -27.66
C ARG A 79 3.09 -0.72 -28.59
N LYS A 80 2.48 -1.81 -28.13
CA LYS A 80 1.51 -2.60 -28.92
C LYS A 80 0.13 -1.93 -29.02
N GLY A 81 -0.16 -0.92 -28.21
CA GLY A 81 -1.40 -0.16 -28.25
C GLY A 81 -2.63 -0.88 -27.70
N SER A 82 -2.47 -2.01 -27.00
CA SER A 82 -3.60 -2.74 -26.43
C SER A 82 -3.98 -2.19 -25.06
N VAL A 83 -4.83 -1.16 -25.06
CA VAL A 83 -5.34 -0.52 -23.84
C VAL A 83 -6.03 -1.54 -22.94
N LEU A 84 -6.86 -2.45 -23.50
CA LEU A 84 -7.58 -3.43 -22.70
C LEU A 84 -6.62 -4.32 -21.87
N TRP A 85 -5.57 -4.87 -22.50
CA TRP A 85 -4.60 -5.71 -21.81
C TRP A 85 -3.77 -4.93 -20.79
N LEU A 86 -3.45 -3.67 -21.08
CA LEU A 86 -2.80 -2.79 -20.11
C LEU A 86 -3.68 -2.59 -18.87
N LEU A 87 -4.99 -2.37 -19.04
CA LEU A 87 -5.93 -2.18 -17.92
C LEU A 87 -6.12 -3.46 -17.11
N VAL A 88 -6.25 -4.62 -17.77
CA VAL A 88 -6.34 -5.92 -17.08
C VAL A 88 -5.07 -6.19 -16.28
N PHE A 89 -3.90 -5.93 -16.87
CA PHE A 89 -2.62 -6.07 -16.19
C PHE A 89 -2.51 -5.12 -14.99
N ALA A 90 -2.86 -3.85 -15.17
CA ALA A 90 -2.87 -2.84 -14.11
C ALA A 90 -3.79 -3.23 -12.94
N PHE A 91 -4.99 -3.72 -13.24
CA PHE A 91 -5.92 -4.24 -12.24
C PHE A 91 -5.32 -5.43 -11.49
N ALA A 92 -4.85 -6.44 -12.22
CA ALA A 92 -4.30 -7.67 -11.63
C ALA A 92 -3.06 -7.38 -10.77
N LEU A 93 -2.21 -6.45 -11.20
CA LEU A 93 -1.05 -6.00 -10.44
C LEU A 93 -1.50 -5.30 -9.15
N GLY A 94 -2.41 -4.33 -9.22
CA GLY A 94 -2.91 -3.64 -8.03
C GLY A 94 -3.61 -4.55 -7.04
N PHE A 95 -4.53 -5.36 -7.56
CA PHE A 95 -5.26 -6.34 -6.75
C PHE A 95 -4.31 -7.36 -6.13
N GLY A 96 -3.47 -8.02 -6.92
CA GLY A 96 -2.60 -9.10 -6.46
C GLY A 96 -1.56 -8.64 -5.45
N THR A 97 -0.94 -7.48 -5.69
CA THR A 97 0.05 -6.91 -4.74
C THR A 97 -0.60 -6.53 -3.42
N THR A 98 -1.81 -5.96 -3.46
CA THR A 98 -2.55 -5.58 -2.27
C THR A 98 -3.04 -6.80 -1.48
N VAL A 99 -3.52 -7.86 -2.13
CA VAL A 99 -3.89 -9.12 -1.44
C VAL A 99 -2.70 -9.73 -0.73
N ALA A 100 -1.52 -9.66 -1.35
CA ALA A 100 -0.27 -10.20 -0.84
C ALA A 100 0.39 -9.31 0.22
N GLU A 101 -0.13 -8.11 0.47
CA GLU A 101 0.48 -7.11 1.36
C GLU A 101 0.45 -7.55 2.83
N PRO A 102 1.60 -7.81 3.48
CA PRO A 102 1.64 -8.26 4.87
C PRO A 102 1.06 -7.23 5.85
N ALA A 103 1.28 -5.93 5.60
CA ALA A 103 0.73 -4.88 6.45
C ALA A 103 -0.80 -4.88 6.43
N LEU A 104 -1.42 -5.17 5.27
CA LEU A 104 -2.87 -5.28 5.15
C LEU A 104 -3.42 -6.51 5.85
N ILE A 105 -2.69 -7.61 5.84
CA ILE A 105 -3.05 -8.82 6.59
C ILE A 105 -3.13 -8.49 8.09
N ALA A 106 -2.12 -7.80 8.62
CA ALA A 106 -2.06 -7.42 10.03
C ALA A 106 -3.17 -6.42 10.39
N VAL A 107 -3.34 -5.35 9.62
CA VAL A 107 -4.38 -4.34 9.89
C VAL A 107 -5.78 -4.94 9.77
N ALA A 108 -6.03 -5.85 8.83
CA ALA A 108 -7.33 -6.50 8.73
C ALA A 108 -7.63 -7.47 9.89
N ALA A 109 -6.60 -8.14 10.41
CA ALA A 109 -6.74 -8.98 11.59
C ALA A 109 -7.03 -8.15 12.86
N GLU A 110 -6.36 -7.00 13.00
CA GLU A 110 -6.58 -6.06 14.10
C GLU A 110 -7.98 -5.42 14.00
N ALA A 111 -8.37 -4.98 12.80
CA ALA A 111 -9.70 -4.48 12.51
C ALA A 111 -10.80 -5.48 12.90
N ALA A 112 -10.60 -6.77 12.62
CA ALA A 112 -11.52 -7.83 13.02
C ALA A 112 -11.55 -8.07 14.54
N ALA A 113 -10.43 -7.82 15.25
CA ALA A 113 -10.39 -7.89 16.71
C ALA A 113 -11.21 -6.76 17.33
N VAL A 114 -10.95 -5.52 16.89
CA VAL A 114 -11.63 -4.32 17.37
C VAL A 114 -13.13 -4.36 17.06
N ALA A 115 -13.51 -4.81 15.86
CA ALA A 115 -14.92 -4.95 15.48
C ALA A 115 -15.67 -5.99 16.34
N ALA A 116 -15.01 -7.07 16.75
CA ALA A 116 -15.61 -8.08 17.62
C ALA A 116 -15.74 -7.56 19.07
N GLU A 117 -14.75 -6.83 19.58
CA GLU A 117 -14.81 -6.19 20.91
C GLU A 117 -15.87 -5.10 20.98
N GLY A 118 -16.05 -4.34 19.90
CA GLY A 118 -17.09 -3.32 19.75
C GLY A 118 -18.50 -3.89 19.52
N GLY A 119 -18.66 -5.22 19.40
CA GLY A 119 -19.95 -5.87 19.17
C GLY A 119 -20.53 -5.66 17.76
N LEU A 120 -19.74 -5.17 16.80
CA LEU A 120 -20.14 -5.01 15.40
C LEU A 120 -20.21 -6.35 14.65
N ILE A 121 -19.40 -7.32 15.06
CA ILE A 121 -19.40 -8.67 14.52
C ILE A 121 -19.48 -9.70 15.66
N GLU A 122 -19.98 -10.90 15.36
CA GLU A 122 -19.99 -12.00 16.34
C GLU A 122 -18.55 -12.32 16.80
N ALA A 123 -18.38 -12.59 18.10
CA ALA A 123 -17.07 -12.89 18.69
C ALA A 123 -16.45 -14.23 18.24
N GLY A 124 -17.10 -14.95 17.32
CA GLY A 124 -16.62 -16.22 16.78
C GLY A 124 -15.40 -16.03 15.89
N GLU A 125 -14.44 -16.97 15.98
CA GLU A 125 -13.24 -16.99 15.13
C GLU A 125 -13.58 -16.97 13.62
N GLN A 126 -14.68 -17.64 13.25
CA GLN A 126 -15.17 -17.67 11.88
C GLN A 126 -15.63 -16.29 11.37
N ALA A 127 -16.33 -15.52 12.21
CA ALA A 127 -16.80 -14.18 11.87
C ALA A 127 -15.63 -13.20 11.72
N ARG A 128 -14.64 -13.27 12.63
CA ARG A 128 -13.41 -12.46 12.55
C ARG A 128 -12.61 -12.76 11.27
N ASN A 129 -12.43 -14.03 10.93
CA ASN A 129 -11.73 -14.42 9.71
C ASN A 129 -12.48 -13.97 8.44
N SER A 130 -13.81 -14.10 8.42
CA SER A 130 -14.64 -13.63 7.31
C SER A 130 -14.55 -12.12 7.13
N TYR A 131 -14.65 -11.35 8.22
CA TYR A 131 -14.52 -9.90 8.21
C TYR A 131 -13.12 -9.46 7.72
N ALA A 132 -12.06 -10.03 8.28
CA ALA A 132 -10.70 -9.72 7.87
C ALA A 132 -10.46 -10.03 6.38
N GLN A 133 -10.99 -11.15 5.88
CA GLN A 133 -10.90 -11.50 4.46
C GLN A 133 -11.72 -10.54 3.58
N GLY A 134 -12.95 -10.20 3.99
CA GLY A 134 -13.81 -9.25 3.29
C GLY A 134 -13.18 -7.87 3.18
N LEU A 135 -12.60 -7.37 4.26
CA LEU A 135 -11.86 -6.12 4.29
C LEU A 135 -10.63 -6.16 3.35
N ARG A 136 -9.82 -7.23 3.42
CA ARG A 136 -8.66 -7.42 2.52
C ARG A 136 -9.05 -7.41 1.05
N LEU A 137 -10.09 -8.15 0.68
CA LEU A 137 -10.57 -8.23 -0.69
C LEU A 137 -11.17 -6.90 -1.16
N THR A 138 -11.86 -6.18 -0.27
CA THR A 138 -12.39 -4.84 -0.55
C THR A 138 -11.27 -3.85 -0.84
N VAL A 139 -10.24 -3.82 0.01
CA VAL A 139 -9.06 -2.96 -0.18
C VAL A 139 -8.33 -3.35 -1.46
N ALA A 140 -8.10 -4.63 -1.72
CA ALA A 140 -7.45 -5.08 -2.95
C ALA A 140 -8.23 -4.74 -4.22
N LEU A 141 -9.56 -4.91 -4.19
CA LEU A 141 -10.44 -4.51 -5.29
C LEU A 141 -10.34 -3.00 -5.54
N SER A 142 -10.38 -2.21 -4.46
CA SER A 142 -10.29 -0.75 -4.54
C SER A 142 -8.97 -0.30 -5.17
N VAL A 143 -7.83 -0.90 -4.79
CA VAL A 143 -6.52 -0.58 -5.36
C VAL A 143 -6.44 -1.01 -6.82
N GLY A 144 -6.92 -2.21 -7.15
CA GLY A 144 -6.98 -2.67 -8.54
C GLY A 144 -7.73 -1.68 -9.44
N LEU A 145 -8.91 -1.21 -9.01
CA LEU A 145 -9.69 -0.20 -9.72
C LEU A 145 -8.98 1.17 -9.75
N ALA A 146 -8.34 1.56 -8.65
CA ALA A 146 -7.60 2.82 -8.57
C ALA A 146 -6.47 2.90 -9.59
N ILE A 147 -5.71 1.81 -9.75
CA ILE A 147 -4.63 1.75 -10.75
C ILE A 147 -5.21 1.78 -12.16
N VAL A 148 -6.31 1.07 -12.44
CA VAL A 148 -6.99 1.15 -13.75
C VAL A 148 -7.38 2.59 -14.08
N ILE A 149 -7.99 3.31 -13.13
CA ILE A 149 -8.34 4.72 -13.29
C ILE A 149 -7.09 5.58 -13.48
N GLY A 150 -6.04 5.34 -12.70
CA GLY A 150 -4.76 6.05 -12.82
C GLY A 150 -4.09 5.86 -14.19
N VAL A 151 -4.08 4.64 -14.71
CA VAL A 151 -3.56 4.32 -16.05
C VAL A 151 -4.40 5.01 -17.13
N LEU A 152 -5.73 4.92 -17.06
CA LEU A 152 -6.63 5.65 -17.97
C LEU A 152 -6.38 7.15 -17.93
N ARG A 153 -6.13 7.71 -16.75
CA ARG A 153 -5.79 9.11 -16.54
C ARG A 153 -4.47 9.48 -17.21
N ILE A 154 -3.42 8.67 -17.12
CA ILE A 154 -2.14 8.89 -17.82
C ILE A 154 -2.34 8.88 -19.34
N LEU A 155 -3.11 7.91 -19.85
CA LEU A 155 -3.40 7.78 -21.28
C LEU A 155 -4.16 9.00 -21.80
N LYS A 156 -5.24 9.41 -21.11
CA LYS A 156 -6.07 10.56 -21.51
C LYS A 156 -5.46 11.92 -21.17
N GLY A 157 -4.46 11.96 -20.30
CA GLY A 157 -3.83 13.20 -19.85
C GLY A 157 -4.68 14.04 -18.92
N TRP A 158 -5.53 13.40 -18.11
CA TRP A 158 -6.36 14.14 -17.18
C TRP A 158 -5.52 14.74 -16.05
N PRO A 159 -5.78 15.98 -15.64
CA PRO A 159 -5.11 16.60 -14.49
C PRO A 159 -5.39 15.83 -13.19
N ILE A 160 -4.34 15.43 -12.47
CA ILE A 160 -4.46 14.65 -11.22
C ILE A 160 -5.22 15.39 -10.12
N HIS A 161 -5.00 16.70 -9.99
CA HIS A 161 -5.52 17.47 -8.87
C HIS A 161 -7.05 17.44 -8.78
N TRP A 162 -7.77 17.46 -9.91
CA TRP A 162 -9.22 17.39 -9.90
C TRP A 162 -9.76 16.08 -9.33
N ILE A 163 -9.11 14.96 -9.67
CA ILE A 163 -9.54 13.65 -9.19
C ILE A 163 -9.19 13.48 -7.71
N ILE A 164 -8.02 13.98 -7.28
CA ILE A 164 -7.62 13.95 -5.87
C ILE A 164 -8.50 14.85 -5.01
N ILE A 165 -8.79 16.08 -5.44
CA ILE A 165 -9.69 16.99 -4.74
C ILE A 165 -11.08 16.36 -4.63
N GLY A 166 -11.66 15.87 -5.73
CA GLY A 166 -12.96 15.22 -5.71
C GLY A 166 -12.98 13.97 -4.83
N GLY A 167 -11.91 13.18 -4.87
CA GLY A 167 -11.75 12.00 -4.03
C GLY A 167 -11.70 12.33 -2.54
N TYR A 168 -10.92 13.33 -2.13
CA TYR A 168 -10.85 13.75 -0.73
C TYR A 168 -12.15 14.41 -0.25
N VAL A 169 -12.83 15.19 -1.09
CA VAL A 169 -14.19 15.67 -0.78
C VAL A 169 -15.11 14.48 -0.54
N GLY A 170 -15.03 13.44 -1.37
CA GLY A 170 -15.75 12.18 -1.17
C GLY A 170 -15.41 11.50 0.15
N VAL A 171 -14.12 11.41 0.49
CA VAL A 171 -13.65 10.85 1.77
C VAL A 171 -14.22 11.61 2.97
N VAL A 172 -14.17 12.94 2.94
CA VAL A 172 -14.72 13.80 4.01
C VAL A 172 -16.22 13.60 4.15
N VAL A 173 -16.96 13.59 3.04
CA VAL A 173 -18.41 13.36 3.04
C VAL A 173 -18.72 11.97 3.61
N MET A 174 -18.03 10.92 3.16
CA MET A 174 -18.24 9.57 3.66
C MET A 174 -17.89 9.43 5.15
N THR A 175 -16.86 10.13 5.62
CA THR A 175 -16.47 10.13 7.04
C THR A 175 -17.62 10.61 7.93
N CYS A 176 -18.45 11.55 7.47
CA CYS A 176 -19.61 12.03 8.22
C CYS A 176 -20.73 10.98 8.38
N PHE A 177 -20.72 9.90 7.59
CA PHE A 177 -21.75 8.85 7.64
C PHE A 177 -21.19 7.49 8.07
N ALA A 178 -19.88 7.35 8.17
CA ALA A 178 -19.24 6.07 8.47
C ALA A 178 -19.30 5.77 9.98
N PRO A 179 -19.39 4.48 10.38
CA PRO A 179 -19.25 4.09 11.78
C PRO A 179 -17.87 4.47 12.35
N ASP A 180 -17.83 4.94 13.59
CA ASP A 180 -16.62 5.45 14.24
C ASP A 180 -15.48 4.42 14.27
N GLU A 181 -15.84 3.14 14.39
CA GLU A 181 -14.91 2.02 14.45
C GLU A 181 -14.21 1.77 13.10
N ILE A 182 -14.87 2.06 12.00
CA ILE A 182 -14.37 1.83 10.63
C ILE A 182 -13.50 2.99 10.16
N ILE A 183 -13.77 4.22 10.62
CA ILE A 183 -13.05 5.41 10.16
C ILE A 183 -11.55 5.22 10.35
N GLY A 184 -11.07 4.86 11.54
CA GLY A 184 -9.64 4.63 11.78
C GLY A 184 -9.05 3.60 10.82
N ILE A 185 -9.73 2.46 10.65
CA ILE A 185 -9.30 1.37 9.75
C ILE A 185 -9.26 1.84 8.29
N ALA A 186 -10.21 2.68 7.85
CA ALA A 186 -10.26 3.18 6.49
C ALA A 186 -9.07 4.09 6.16
N TYR A 187 -8.72 5.00 7.07
CA TYR A 187 -7.58 5.90 6.90
C TYR A 187 -6.25 5.13 6.99
N ASP A 188 -6.13 4.16 7.89
CA ASP A 188 -4.95 3.29 7.99
C ASP A 188 -4.81 2.39 6.76
N SER A 189 -5.91 1.87 6.22
CA SER A 189 -5.91 1.05 5.00
C SER A 189 -5.34 1.80 3.80
N GLY A 190 -5.63 3.10 3.68
CA GLY A 190 -5.03 3.94 2.65
C GLY A 190 -3.51 4.14 2.83
N GLY A 191 -3.02 4.16 4.07
CA GLY A 191 -1.58 4.19 4.36
C GLY A 191 -0.91 2.85 4.08
N VAL A 192 -1.57 1.75 4.44
CA VAL A 192 -1.11 0.38 4.23
C VAL A 192 -0.90 0.05 2.75
N THR A 193 -1.72 0.57 1.84
CA THR A 193 -1.54 0.31 0.39
C THR A 193 -0.36 1.07 -0.20
N THR A 194 0.28 1.98 0.56
CA THR A 194 1.53 2.65 0.21
C THR A 194 2.78 1.94 0.74
N SER A 195 2.64 0.66 1.06
CA SER A 195 3.66 -0.24 1.59
C SER A 195 4.76 -0.66 0.59
N THR A 196 5.67 -1.46 1.12
CA THR A 196 6.89 -1.97 0.49
C THR A 196 6.66 -2.85 -0.74
N ILE A 197 5.51 -3.52 -0.86
CA ILE A 197 5.19 -4.33 -2.05
C ILE A 197 4.56 -3.48 -3.14
N THR A 198 3.48 -2.77 -2.79
CA THR A 198 2.60 -2.13 -3.77
C THR A 198 3.24 -0.91 -4.41
N VAL A 199 3.83 0.00 -3.63
CA VAL A 199 4.34 1.29 -4.16
C VAL A 199 5.38 1.12 -5.25
N PRO A 200 6.43 0.31 -5.08
CA PRO A 200 7.44 0.21 -6.11
C PRO A 200 6.90 -0.34 -7.44
N LEU A 201 5.95 -1.29 -7.39
CA LEU A 201 5.33 -1.87 -8.57
C LEU A 201 4.37 -0.91 -9.28
N VAL A 202 3.56 -0.20 -8.50
CA VAL A 202 2.67 0.84 -9.02
C VAL A 202 3.48 1.99 -9.61
N THR A 203 4.60 2.35 -8.97
CA THR A 203 5.53 3.38 -9.46
C THR A 203 6.19 2.93 -10.75
N ALA A 204 6.71 1.70 -10.81
CA ALA A 204 7.32 1.14 -12.01
C ALA A 204 6.34 1.15 -13.20
N LEU A 205 5.09 0.71 -12.99
CA LEU A 205 4.02 0.79 -13.99
C LEU A 205 3.73 2.24 -14.40
N GLY A 206 3.56 3.14 -13.43
CA GLY A 206 3.19 4.53 -13.68
C GLY A 206 4.26 5.34 -14.37
N VAL A 207 5.49 5.30 -13.84
CA VAL A 207 6.67 5.96 -14.39
C VAL A 207 7.03 5.36 -15.75
N GLY A 208 7.00 4.03 -15.89
CA GLY A 208 7.26 3.35 -17.16
C GLY A 208 6.26 3.76 -18.24
N LEU A 209 4.96 3.77 -17.91
CA LEU A 209 3.92 4.20 -18.83
C LEU A 209 4.05 5.68 -19.19
N ALA A 210 4.22 6.57 -18.21
CA ALA A 210 4.39 8.00 -18.44
C ALA A 210 5.65 8.31 -19.27
N SER A 211 6.74 7.56 -19.08
CA SER A 211 7.98 7.74 -19.85
C SER A 211 7.84 7.28 -21.30
N SER A 212 6.95 6.33 -21.58
CA SER A 212 6.69 5.82 -22.93
C SER A 212 5.78 6.72 -23.78
N ILE A 213 5.07 7.68 -23.16
CA ILE A 213 4.08 8.54 -23.83
C ILE A 213 4.64 9.97 -23.94
N ARG A 214 4.76 10.47 -25.17
CA ARG A 214 5.21 11.85 -25.42
C ARG A 214 4.29 12.87 -24.74
N GLY A 215 4.89 13.85 -24.06
CA GLY A 215 4.16 14.92 -23.39
C GLY A 215 3.63 14.58 -21.99
N ARG A 216 3.98 13.41 -21.44
CA ARG A 216 3.71 13.06 -20.04
C ARG A 216 4.93 13.29 -19.17
N ASN A 217 4.69 13.68 -17.92
CA ASN A 217 5.74 13.90 -16.94
C ASN A 217 5.77 12.72 -15.96
N PRO A 218 6.83 11.90 -15.93
CA PRO A 218 6.90 10.73 -15.05
C PRO A 218 6.70 11.04 -13.56
N MET A 219 7.09 12.23 -13.10
CA MET A 219 6.91 12.64 -11.71
C MET A 219 5.46 12.99 -11.38
N VAL A 220 4.76 13.70 -12.26
CA VAL A 220 3.37 14.14 -12.00
C VAL A 220 2.35 13.08 -12.42
N ASP A 221 2.62 12.42 -13.54
CA ASP A 221 1.75 11.43 -14.14
C ASP A 221 1.98 10.04 -13.57
N GLY A 222 3.25 9.63 -13.48
CA GLY A 222 3.63 8.31 -12.99
C GLY A 222 3.53 8.16 -11.48
N PHE A 223 4.20 9.03 -10.70
CA PHE A 223 4.14 8.96 -9.23
C PHE A 223 2.72 9.22 -8.68
N GLY A 224 1.93 10.00 -9.41
CA GLY A 224 0.54 10.29 -9.07
C GLY A 224 -0.37 9.06 -8.96
N LEU A 225 0.00 7.92 -9.51
CA LEU A 225 -0.71 6.64 -9.33
C LEU A 225 -0.77 6.19 -7.88
N ILE A 226 0.26 6.50 -7.08
CA ILE A 226 0.33 6.12 -5.66
C ILE A 226 -0.80 6.82 -4.88
N ALA A 227 -1.09 8.07 -5.21
CA ALA A 227 -2.16 8.83 -4.56
C ALA A 227 -3.54 8.17 -4.77
N PHE A 228 -3.79 7.60 -5.96
CA PHE A 228 -5.03 6.85 -6.21
C PHE A 228 -5.10 5.55 -5.42
N ALA A 229 -3.98 4.82 -5.35
CA ALA A 229 -3.88 3.58 -4.60
C ALA A 229 -4.09 3.79 -3.09
N SER A 230 -3.82 4.98 -2.56
CA SER A 230 -4.08 5.34 -1.16
C SER A 230 -5.49 5.88 -0.92
N LEU A 231 -6.01 6.71 -1.81
CA LEU A 231 -7.30 7.38 -1.64
C LEU A 231 -8.49 6.43 -1.80
N THR A 232 -8.45 5.54 -2.78
CA THR A 232 -9.59 4.67 -3.12
C THR A 232 -9.94 3.66 -2.01
N PRO A 233 -8.96 3.03 -1.33
CA PRO A 233 -9.23 2.21 -0.15
C PRO A 233 -10.03 2.91 0.94
N MET A 234 -9.76 4.19 1.21
CA MET A 234 -10.48 4.93 2.26
C MET A 234 -11.99 4.94 1.98
N ILE A 235 -12.36 5.23 0.73
CA ILE A 235 -13.75 5.27 0.26
C ILE A 235 -14.38 3.86 0.33
N PHE A 236 -13.68 2.85 -0.17
CA PHE A 236 -14.20 1.48 -0.24
C PHE A 236 -14.34 0.84 1.14
N VAL A 237 -13.40 1.08 2.05
CA VAL A 237 -13.47 0.55 3.42
C VAL A 237 -14.58 1.23 4.21
N MET A 238 -14.76 2.54 4.09
CA MET A 238 -15.92 3.22 4.69
C MET A 238 -17.23 2.69 4.11
N GLY A 239 -17.30 2.46 2.79
CA GLY A 239 -18.47 1.87 2.14
C GLY A 239 -18.76 0.45 2.61
N TYR A 240 -17.71 -0.36 2.81
CA TYR A 240 -17.81 -1.71 3.38
C TYR A 240 -18.36 -1.68 4.80
N GLY A 241 -17.85 -0.76 5.64
CA GLY A 241 -18.32 -0.59 7.01
C GLY A 241 -19.74 -0.03 7.13
N MET A 242 -20.26 0.66 6.12
CA MET A 242 -21.67 1.10 6.10
C MET A 242 -22.64 -0.01 5.69
N LEU A 243 -22.17 -1.05 5.01
CA LEU A 243 -23.00 -2.12 4.46
C LEU A 243 -23.16 -3.32 5.39
N ILE A 244 -22.28 -3.46 6.38
CA ILE A 244 -22.22 -4.56 7.34
C ILE A 244 -22.59 -4.01 8.71
#